data_AF-A0AAN9FZQ5-F1
#
_entry.id   AF-A0AAN9FZQ5-F1
#
_cell.length_a   1.000
_cell.length_b   1.000
_cell.length_c   1.000
_cell.angle_alpha   90.00
_cell.angle_beta   90.00
_cell.angle_gamma   90.00
#
_symmetry.space_group_name_H-M   'P 1'
#
loop_
_entity.id
_entity.type
_entity.pdbx_description
1 polymer ?
#
loop_
_entity_poly.entity_id
_entity_poly.type
_entity_poly.pdbx_seq_one_letter_code
_entity_poly.pdbx_strand_id
1 'polypeptide(L)'
;MSSNLSCRNCTDFVRIFQNLERPEVNENSRWDVELCGNISSLKRKNFYSSDRSLILEFHSESLRNHKFRGFSGIYQFLDKRNYITTGRRVEGQPCTYEFFSNSSHKSKSGKFFSPFYPQIYKPNSRCRYHLHALPGERVRVVFSNIQLHNRDTRYAY
;
A
#
# COMPACT_ATOMS: atom_id res chain seq x y z
N MET A 1 11.85 -15.19 28.95
CA MET A 1 12.50 -14.94 27.65
C MET A 1 11.47 -15.20 26.57
N SER A 2 10.92 -14.13 25.98
CA SER A 2 9.79 -14.21 25.04
C SER A 2 10.30 -14.53 23.64
N SER A 3 10.08 -15.75 23.17
CA SER A 3 10.43 -16.18 21.82
C SER A 3 9.39 -15.67 20.82
N ASN A 4 9.79 -14.72 19.98
CA ASN A 4 9.07 -14.27 18.79
C ASN A 4 8.83 -15.46 17.84
N LEU A 5 7.63 -16.05 17.88
CA LEU A 5 7.21 -17.10 16.95
C LEU A 5 6.67 -16.46 15.66
N SER A 6 7.59 -16.08 14.76
CA SER A 6 7.26 -15.57 13.42
C SER A 6 7.94 -16.42 12.35
N CYS A 7 7.53 -17.68 12.25
CA CYS A 7 7.68 -18.48 11.04
C CYS A 7 6.68 -19.64 11.13
N ARG A 8 5.52 -19.53 10.47
CA ARG A 8 4.65 -20.68 10.24
C ARG A 8 4.62 -20.89 8.74
N ASN A 9 5.32 -21.92 8.27
CA ASN A 9 5.16 -22.41 6.90
C ASN A 9 3.69 -22.80 6.74
N CYS A 10 2.96 -22.04 5.95
CA CYS A 10 1.57 -22.33 5.63
C CYS A 10 1.52 -23.59 4.77
N THR A 11 0.69 -24.58 5.12
CA THR A 11 0.45 -25.77 4.27
C THR A 11 -0.43 -25.43 3.08
N ASP A 12 -1.54 -24.72 3.33
CA ASP A 12 -2.41 -24.16 2.30
C ASP A 12 -2.32 -22.64 2.40
N PHE A 13 -2.18 -21.96 1.26
CA PHE A 13 -1.95 -20.52 1.24
C PHE A 13 -2.40 -19.85 -0.06
N VAL A 14 -2.64 -18.54 0.03
CA VAL A 14 -2.81 -17.67 -1.13
C VAL A 14 -1.63 -16.71 -1.18
N ARG A 15 -0.88 -16.76 -2.28
CA ARG A 15 0.13 -15.75 -2.61
C ARG A 15 -0.49 -14.60 -3.38
N ILE A 16 -0.02 -13.40 -3.07
CA ILE A 16 -0.43 -12.16 -3.71
C ILE A 16 0.79 -11.54 -4.36
N PHE A 17 0.70 -11.33 -5.67
CA PHE A 17 1.68 -10.61 -6.48
C PHE A 17 1.02 -9.29 -6.89
N GLN A 18 1.26 -8.25 -6.12
CA GLN A 18 0.65 -6.93 -6.28
C GLN A 18 1.63 -5.90 -6.88
N ASN A 19 2.94 -6.17 -6.86
CA ASN A 19 3.97 -5.29 -7.39
C ASN A 19 4.51 -5.78 -8.74
N LEU A 20 3.62 -5.94 -9.71
CA LEU A 20 3.93 -6.50 -11.03
C LEU A 20 4.12 -5.40 -12.09
N GLU A 21 5.18 -5.52 -12.89
CA GLU A 21 5.38 -4.70 -14.10
C GLU A 21 4.58 -5.24 -15.30
N ARG A 22 4.35 -6.57 -15.32
CA ARG A 22 3.62 -7.29 -16.36
C ARG A 22 2.60 -8.25 -15.74
N PRO A 23 1.50 -8.58 -16.42
CA PRO A 23 0.44 -9.45 -15.89
C PRO A 23 0.81 -10.94 -15.87
N GLU A 24 2.06 -11.30 -15.57
CA GLU A 24 2.55 -12.68 -15.59
C GLU A 24 3.39 -13.00 -14.35
N VAL A 25 3.32 -14.25 -13.88
CA VAL A 25 4.21 -14.85 -12.87
C VAL A 25 4.60 -16.25 -13.29
N ASN A 26 5.71 -16.74 -12.75
CA ASN A 26 6.23 -18.09 -12.96
C ASN A 26 6.74 -18.66 -11.62
N GLU A 27 7.26 -19.88 -11.63
CA GLU A 27 7.77 -20.59 -10.45
C GLU A 27 8.89 -19.86 -9.70
N ASN A 28 9.61 -18.95 -10.37
CA ASN A 28 10.69 -18.16 -9.78
C ASN A 28 10.23 -16.77 -9.30
N SER A 29 8.98 -16.41 -9.56
CA SER A 29 8.43 -15.10 -9.18
C SER A 29 8.27 -15.02 -7.67
N ARG A 30 8.78 -13.93 -7.07
CA ARG A 30 8.63 -13.68 -5.63
C ARG A 30 7.26 -13.06 -5.36
N TRP A 31 6.53 -13.64 -4.41
CA TRP A 31 5.27 -13.08 -3.93
C TRP A 31 5.50 -11.90 -2.98
N ASP A 32 4.56 -10.96 -2.94
CA ASP A 32 4.61 -9.82 -2.02
C ASP A 32 4.03 -10.16 -0.65
N VAL A 33 2.97 -10.96 -0.62
CA VAL A 33 2.30 -11.42 0.60
C VAL A 33 1.86 -12.87 0.46
N GLU A 34 1.99 -13.63 1.53
CA GLU A 34 1.42 -14.97 1.68
C GLU A 34 0.36 -14.92 2.79
N LEU A 35 -0.84 -15.39 2.46
CA LEU A 35 -1.98 -15.47 3.37
C LEU A 35 -2.29 -16.93 3.70
N CYS A 36 -2.48 -17.22 4.97
CA CYS A 36 -3.05 -18.48 5.43
C CYS A 36 -3.77 -18.32 6.78
N GLY A 37 -4.52 -19.34 7.19
CA GLY A 37 -5.29 -19.32 8.43
C GLY A 37 -6.62 -18.59 8.31
N ASN A 38 -7.04 -17.91 9.38
CA ASN A 38 -8.35 -17.24 9.46
C ASN A 38 -8.25 -15.74 9.14
N ILE A 39 -9.30 -15.17 8.55
CA ILE A 39 -9.36 -13.73 8.25
C ILE A 39 -9.21 -12.84 9.49
N SER A 40 -9.59 -13.30 10.68
CA SER A 40 -9.45 -12.56 11.94
C SER A 40 -7.98 -12.35 12.34
N SER A 41 -7.08 -13.24 11.95
CA SER A 41 -5.64 -13.14 12.27
C SER A 41 -4.83 -12.32 11.26
N LEU A 42 -5.44 -11.93 10.13
CA LEU A 42 -4.74 -11.18 9.09
C LEU A 42 -4.56 -9.71 9.51
N LYS A 43 -3.30 -9.25 9.52
CA LYS A 43 -2.96 -7.84 9.79
C LYS A 43 -3.47 -6.88 8.72
N ARG A 44 -3.60 -7.35 7.47
CA ARG A 44 -4.11 -6.60 6.32
C ARG A 44 -5.11 -7.46 5.56
N LYS A 45 -6.22 -6.83 5.16
CA LYS A 45 -7.32 -7.47 4.41
C LYS A 45 -7.55 -6.86 3.02
N ASN A 46 -7.03 -5.66 2.76
CA ASN A 46 -7.14 -4.97 1.48
C ASN A 46 -5.78 -4.91 0.78
N PHE A 47 -5.76 -5.23 -0.51
CA PHE A 47 -4.56 -5.30 -1.34
C PHE A 47 -4.78 -4.50 -2.62
N TYR A 48 -3.75 -3.77 -3.07
CA TYR A 48 -3.84 -2.90 -4.25
C TYR A 48 -2.64 -3.17 -5.14
N SER A 49 -2.85 -3.25 -6.45
CA SER A 49 -1.76 -3.35 -7.43
C SER A 49 -0.89 -2.08 -7.41
N SER A 50 0.39 -2.21 -7.73
CA SER A 50 1.28 -1.06 -7.98
C SER A 50 1.01 -0.43 -9.34
N ASP A 51 0.51 -1.23 -10.27
CA ASP A 51 0.14 -0.79 -11.61
C ASP A 51 -1.14 -1.50 -12.09
N ARG A 52 -1.14 -2.08 -13.29
CA ARG A 52 -2.36 -2.58 -13.96
C ARG A 52 -2.74 -4.01 -13.57
N SER A 53 -1.91 -4.71 -12.80
CA SER A 53 -2.05 -6.15 -12.59
C SER A 53 -1.83 -6.54 -11.13
N LEU A 54 -2.63 -7.48 -10.67
CA LEU A 54 -2.49 -8.19 -9.39
C LEU A 54 -2.84 -9.65 -9.64
N ILE A 55 -1.97 -10.57 -9.22
CA ILE A 55 -2.19 -12.00 -9.38
C ILE A 55 -2.36 -12.64 -7.99
N LEU A 56 -3.34 -13.53 -7.90
CA LEU A 56 -3.60 -14.37 -6.74
C LEU A 56 -3.29 -15.82 -7.13
N GLU A 57 -2.51 -16.51 -6.32
CA GLU A 57 -2.14 -17.90 -6.56
C GLU A 57 -2.42 -18.74 -5.31
N PHE A 58 -3.35 -19.69 -5.42
CA PHE A 58 -3.73 -20.56 -4.32
C PHE A 58 -3.01 -21.90 -4.43
N HIS A 59 -2.38 -22.33 -3.34
CA HIS A 59 -1.78 -23.65 -3.20
C HIS A 59 -2.41 -24.38 -2.04
N SER A 60 -2.59 -25.68 -2.22
CA SER A 60 -3.06 -26.60 -1.19
C SER A 60 -2.23 -27.88 -1.25
N GLU A 61 -1.54 -28.18 -0.16
CA GLU A 61 -0.83 -29.45 0.04
C GLU A 61 -1.58 -30.35 1.04
N SER A 62 -2.66 -29.85 1.65
CA SER A 62 -3.45 -30.63 2.60
C SER A 62 -4.14 -31.82 1.94
N LEU A 63 -3.68 -33.02 2.30
CA LEU A 63 -4.32 -34.29 1.97
C LEU A 63 -5.50 -34.63 2.92
N ARG A 64 -5.85 -33.74 3.86
CA ARG A 64 -6.89 -33.99 4.86
C ARG A 64 -8.28 -33.60 4.35
N ASN A 65 -9.20 -34.56 4.39
CA ASN A 65 -10.61 -34.40 4.00
C ASN A 65 -11.33 -33.24 4.73
N HIS A 66 -11.76 -32.25 3.94
CA HIS A 66 -12.99 -31.45 4.03
C HIS A 66 -13.31 -30.58 5.28
N LYS A 67 -12.33 -30.04 6.02
CA LYS A 67 -12.64 -29.11 7.14
C LYS A 67 -12.64 -27.62 6.79
N PHE A 68 -11.86 -27.20 5.79
CA PHE A 68 -11.70 -25.77 5.47
C PHE A 68 -12.43 -25.41 4.17
N ARG A 69 -13.24 -24.35 4.22
CA ARG A 69 -14.12 -23.93 3.11
C ARG A 69 -13.41 -23.11 2.02
N GLY A 70 -12.14 -22.77 2.22
CA GLY A 70 -11.40 -21.88 1.32
C GLY A 70 -11.64 -20.39 1.59
N PHE A 71 -11.61 -19.59 0.54
CA PHE A 71 -11.72 -18.13 0.59
C PHE A 71 -12.73 -17.62 -0.44
N SER A 72 -13.30 -16.46 -0.17
CA SER A 72 -14.09 -15.68 -1.12
C SER A 72 -13.69 -14.21 -0.99
N GLY A 73 -13.87 -13.45 -2.07
CA GLY A 73 -13.45 -12.06 -2.10
C GLY A 73 -14.23 -11.26 -3.14
N ILE A 74 -14.06 -9.94 -3.06
CA ILE A 74 -14.58 -8.97 -4.01
C ILE A 74 -13.39 -8.19 -4.58
N TYR A 75 -13.50 -7.76 -5.84
CA TYR A 75 -12.49 -6.94 -6.50
C TYR A 75 -13.13 -5.70 -7.10
N GLN A 76 -12.33 -4.66 -7.28
CA GLN A 76 -12.73 -3.42 -7.97
C GLN A 76 -11.53 -2.85 -8.73
N PHE A 77 -11.76 -2.43 -9.98
CA PHE A 77 -10.79 -1.65 -10.72
C PHE A 77 -10.91 -0.17 -10.35
N LEU A 78 -9.84 0.39 -9.78
CA LEU A 78 -9.78 1.78 -9.36
C LEU A 78 -9.07 2.62 -10.42
N ASP A 79 -9.56 3.84 -10.65
CA ASP A 79 -8.86 4.80 -11.50
C ASP A 79 -7.58 5.29 -10.81
N LYS A 80 -6.41 4.91 -11.36
CA LYS A 80 -5.08 5.29 -10.86
C LYS A 80 -4.91 6.80 -10.73
N ARG A 81 -5.59 7.60 -11.56
CA ARG A 81 -5.52 9.08 -11.53
C ARG A 81 -6.00 9.66 -10.20
N ASN A 82 -6.80 8.91 -9.44
CA ASN A 82 -7.25 9.32 -8.11
C ASN A 82 -6.14 9.32 -7.06
N TYR A 83 -5.00 8.66 -7.33
CA TYR A 83 -3.90 8.44 -6.38
C TYR A 83 -2.57 9.03 -6.86
N ILE A 84 -2.60 9.96 -7.82
CA ILE A 84 -1.41 10.63 -8.33
C ILE A 84 -1.10 11.85 -7.48
N THR A 85 0.13 11.91 -6.97
CA THR A 85 0.66 13.13 -6.35
C THR A 85 0.88 14.18 -7.45
N THR A 86 0.26 15.35 -7.30
CA THR A 86 0.25 16.40 -8.34
C THR A 86 1.49 17.27 -8.33
N GLY A 87 2.32 17.18 -7.28
CA GLY A 87 3.57 17.94 -7.15
C GLY A 87 4.64 17.43 -8.12
N ARG A 88 5.58 18.32 -8.45
CA ARG A 88 6.75 17.97 -9.26
C ARG A 88 7.70 17.10 -8.43
N ARG A 89 8.09 15.94 -8.95
CA ARG A 89 9.11 15.10 -8.31
C ARG A 89 10.48 15.76 -8.44
N VAL A 90 11.22 15.81 -7.33
CA VAL A 90 12.60 16.30 -7.31
C VAL A 90 13.54 15.17 -7.70
N GLU A 91 14.36 15.41 -8.72
CA GLU A 91 15.34 14.45 -9.21
C GLU A 91 16.45 14.22 -8.17
N GLY A 92 16.98 12.99 -8.13
CA GLY A 92 18.01 12.60 -7.17
C GLY A 92 17.56 12.48 -5.70
N GLN A 93 16.33 12.87 -5.35
CA GLN A 93 15.81 12.75 -3.99
C GLN A 93 14.71 11.67 -3.85
N PRO A 94 14.76 10.81 -2.81
CA PRO A 94 13.73 9.80 -2.57
C PRO A 94 12.37 10.45 -2.31
N CYS A 95 11.34 10.06 -3.09
CA CYS A 95 9.93 10.45 -2.94
C CYS A 95 9.72 11.91 -2.49
N THR A 96 10.53 12.84 -3.02
CA THR A 96 10.47 14.25 -2.67
C THR A 96 9.71 15.00 -3.76
N TYR A 97 8.76 15.83 -3.34
CA TYR A 97 7.86 16.56 -4.23
C TYR A 97 7.81 18.02 -3.86
N GLU A 98 7.70 18.88 -4.87
CA GLU A 98 7.50 20.31 -4.72
C GLU A 98 6.19 20.75 -5.37
N PHE A 99 5.49 21.64 -4.68
CA PHE A 99 4.24 22.24 -5.10
C PHE A 99 4.42 23.75 -5.08
N PHE A 100 4.13 24.41 -6.19
CA PHE A 100 4.28 25.86 -6.32
C PHE A 100 2.94 26.48 -6.66
N SER A 101 2.49 27.39 -5.82
CA SER A 101 1.41 28.31 -6.15
C SER A 101 1.90 29.32 -7.20
N ASN A 102 1.09 29.56 -8.22
CA ASN A 102 1.30 30.60 -9.23
C ASN A 102 -0.03 31.27 -9.59
N SER A 103 -0.06 32.11 -10.62
CA SER A 103 -1.29 32.82 -11.03
C SER A 103 -2.41 31.89 -11.52
N SER A 104 -2.11 30.65 -11.92
CA SER A 104 -3.10 29.66 -12.35
C SER A 104 -3.84 29.05 -11.17
N HIS A 105 -5.18 29.06 -11.23
CA HIS A 105 -6.02 28.35 -10.27
C HIS A 105 -5.68 26.87 -10.12
N LYS A 106 -5.18 26.20 -11.18
CA LYS A 106 -4.78 24.78 -11.14
C LYS A 106 -3.58 24.52 -10.21
N SER A 107 -2.79 25.55 -9.93
CA SER A 107 -1.62 25.47 -9.04
C SER A 107 -1.95 25.77 -7.57
N LYS A 108 -3.15 26.31 -7.30
CA LYS A 108 -3.59 26.69 -5.95
C LYS A 108 -4.03 25.50 -5.10
N SER A 109 -4.26 24.35 -5.72
CA SER A 109 -4.64 23.12 -5.03
C SER A 109 -4.00 21.90 -5.69
N GLY A 110 -3.88 20.83 -4.92
CA GLY A 110 -3.24 19.61 -5.37
C GLY A 110 -3.52 18.44 -4.43
N LYS A 111 -3.07 17.27 -4.83
CA LYS A 111 -3.15 16.05 -4.02
C LYS A 111 -1.75 15.52 -3.77
N PHE A 112 -1.55 14.97 -2.58
CA PHE A 112 -0.32 14.28 -2.22
C PHE A 112 -0.66 12.98 -1.52
N PHE A 113 0.16 11.97 -1.76
CA PHE A 113 -0.02 10.63 -1.21
C PHE A 113 1.33 10.08 -0.75
N SER A 114 1.32 9.23 0.27
CA SER A 114 2.51 8.43 0.60
C SER A 114 2.93 7.57 -0.60
N PRO A 115 4.22 7.19 -0.72
CA PRO A 115 4.65 6.30 -1.80
C PRO A 115 3.82 5.02 -1.81
N PHE A 116 3.44 4.58 -3.01
CA PHE A 116 2.62 3.41 -3.28
C PHE A 116 1.16 3.47 -2.80
N TYR A 117 0.69 4.56 -2.18
CA TYR A 117 -0.73 4.69 -1.82
C TYR A 117 -1.65 4.37 -3.01
N PRO A 118 -2.73 3.59 -2.84
CA PRO A 118 -3.31 3.12 -1.57
C PRO A 118 -2.67 1.87 -0.94
N GLN A 119 -1.52 1.40 -1.44
CA GLN A 119 -0.74 0.37 -0.73
C GLN A 119 -0.09 0.90 0.57
N ILE A 120 0.44 -0.04 1.35
CA ILE A 120 1.24 0.25 2.54
C ILE A 120 2.54 0.95 2.12
N TYR A 121 2.88 2.03 2.83
CA TYR A 121 4.17 2.70 2.68
C TYR A 121 5.31 1.78 3.16
N LYS A 122 6.46 1.83 2.47
CA LYS A 122 7.62 1.01 2.88
C LYS A 122 8.16 1.47 4.24
N PRO A 123 8.60 0.55 5.12
CA PRO A 123 9.27 0.93 6.37
C PRO A 123 10.55 1.73 6.07
N ASN A 124 10.96 2.58 7.01
CA ASN A 124 12.14 3.43 6.88
C ASN A 124 12.12 4.39 5.67
N SER A 125 10.94 4.71 5.14
CA SER A 125 10.79 5.71 4.08
C SER A 125 10.93 7.14 4.63
N ARG A 126 11.69 7.99 3.93
CA ARG A 126 11.81 9.43 4.24
C ARG A 126 11.41 10.26 3.02
N CYS A 127 10.15 10.63 2.94
CA CYS A 127 9.60 11.47 1.88
C CYS A 127 9.41 12.91 2.36
N ARG A 128 9.46 13.86 1.44
CA ARG A 128 9.25 15.28 1.72
C ARG A 128 8.30 15.88 0.69
N TYR A 129 7.37 16.70 1.16
CA TYR A 129 6.40 17.40 0.32
C TYR A 129 6.53 18.89 0.64
N HIS A 130 7.18 19.65 -0.23
CA HIS A 130 7.46 21.06 -0.04
C HIS A 130 6.36 21.88 -0.72
N LEU A 131 5.57 22.62 0.08
CA LEU A 131 4.49 23.47 -0.43
C LEU A 131 4.92 24.94 -0.38
N HIS A 132 5.05 25.56 -1.55
CA HIS A 132 5.50 26.93 -1.73
C HIS A 132 4.31 27.81 -2.15
N ALA A 133 3.88 28.68 -1.23
CA ALA A 133 2.81 29.65 -1.46
C ALA A 133 3.36 31.01 -1.92
N LEU A 134 2.54 31.81 -2.61
CA LEU A 134 2.90 33.20 -2.94
C LEU A 134 2.77 34.10 -1.70
N PRO A 135 3.42 35.28 -1.68
CA PRO A 135 3.15 36.30 -0.66
C PRO A 135 1.66 36.61 -0.54
N GLY A 136 1.16 36.71 0.69
CA GLY A 136 -0.26 36.92 0.99
C GLY A 136 -1.12 35.64 1.03
N GLU A 137 -0.57 34.49 0.66
CA GLU A 137 -1.26 33.20 0.74
C GLU A 137 -0.88 32.40 1.99
N ARG A 138 -1.73 31.44 2.37
CA ARG A 138 -1.46 30.46 3.44
C ARG A 138 -1.71 29.05 2.94
N VAL A 139 -0.80 28.14 3.26
CA VAL A 139 -0.95 26.71 2.96
C VAL A 139 -1.94 26.09 3.94
N ARG A 140 -2.98 25.43 3.42
CA ARG A 140 -3.90 24.59 4.19
C ARG A 140 -3.74 23.13 3.73
N VAL A 141 -3.58 22.21 4.67
CA VAL A 141 -3.52 20.77 4.42
C VAL A 141 -4.69 20.09 5.10
N VAL A 142 -5.34 19.17 4.39
CA VAL A 142 -6.41 18.32 4.92
C VAL A 142 -6.09 16.87 4.57
N PHE A 143 -6.05 16.02 5.59
CA PHE A 143 -5.86 14.59 5.39
C PHE A 143 -7.22 13.91 5.27
N SER A 144 -7.48 13.25 4.14
CA SER A 144 -8.70 12.46 3.94
C SER A 144 -8.64 11.09 4.63
N ASN A 145 -7.43 10.55 4.80
CA ASN A 145 -7.17 9.28 5.48
C ASN A 145 -5.75 9.33 6.09
N ILE A 146 -5.58 8.79 7.30
CA ILE A 146 -4.27 8.60 7.93
C ILE A 146 -4.23 7.27 8.69
N GLN A 147 -3.31 6.39 8.30
CA GLN A 147 -3.06 5.10 8.94
C GLN A 147 -1.55 4.87 9.02
N LEU A 148 -0.95 5.27 10.15
CA LEU A 148 0.49 5.20 10.38
C LEU A 148 0.79 4.30 11.58
N HIS A 149 1.97 3.66 11.56
CA HIS A 149 2.38 2.83 12.68
C HIS A 149 2.72 3.72 13.88
N ASN A 150 2.07 3.47 15.00
CA ASN A 150 2.38 4.11 16.28
C ASN A 150 3.20 3.15 17.14
N ARG A 151 4.32 3.63 17.70
CA ARG A 151 5.14 2.86 18.64
C ARG A 151 4.53 2.80 20.05
N ASP A 152 3.65 3.73 20.40
CA ASP A 152 3.09 3.86 21.73
C ASP A 152 1.66 3.30 21.76
N THR A 153 1.53 2.00 22.02
CA THR A 153 0.22 1.34 22.23
C THR A 153 -0.30 1.61 23.65
N ARG A 154 -0.55 2.88 23.99
CA ARG A 154 -1.35 3.23 25.18
C ARG A 154 -2.55 4.13 24.90
N TYR A 155 -2.66 4.70 23.70
CA TYR A 155 -3.85 5.45 23.30
C TYR A 155 -4.07 5.29 21.80
N ALA A 156 -4.81 4.23 21.43
CA ALA A 156 -5.50 4.18 20.15
C ALA A 156 -6.95 4.55 20.43
N TYR A 157 -7.36 5.75 19.98
CA TYR A 157 -8.76 6.14 19.87
C TYR A 157 -9.36 5.49 18.62
#